data_AF-A0A966PQA7-F1
#
_entry.id   AF-A0A966PQA7-F1
#
_cell.length_a   1.000
_cell.length_b   1.000
_cell.length_c   1.000
_cell.angle_alpha   90.00
_cell.angle_beta   90.00
_cell.angle_gamma   90.00
#
_symmetry.space_group_name_H-M   'P 1'
#
loop_
_entity.id
_entity.type
_entity.pdbx_description
1 polymer ?
#
loop_
_entity_poly.entity_id
_entity_poly.type
_entity_poly.pdbx_seq_one_letter_code
_entity_poly.pdbx_strand_id
1 'polypeptide(L)'
;MSSQPKFTSRELTVMILAGLILALAPWGWGGVVLWTVAAALGFAVAAFVGVFAEARTQRVALAVWFLGLVLALAGASAEGAAPWTYRWLDYVCFPACAFLGSAVAAFLLSRDLTARPAAELRRELFRSVPFWAGVALFAYVAIQDFNAWGMVVDREAFWAKQGMPGIDVGKFDIRPQPYLRWLPSGLNAPFSAADTTQPPMNAWRQLMVIGAPWLLFCSLHVGLKRRRGYVVLAWLSILVAVAIGAFGFLNQFSSGTILGYPVPYNTRCFGTFMSRNHAGVYLYLHAALALGLTFWHIRRAGESTMKGGPHLVAAFLAFGLALLAALTGSTAAAAIVLTIVVVSIPLAYYFGFPGSRGSRRQIVLVTGAAMLLSAAAILLAADLRPLLDRIKSKT
;
A
#
# COMPACT_ATOMS: atom_id res chain seq x y z
N MET A 1 -11.03 22.43 31.84
CA MET A 1 -11.02 21.10 31.17
C MET A 1 -11.39 21.29 29.71
N SER A 2 -10.43 21.32 28.78
CA SER A 2 -10.77 21.43 27.35
C SER A 2 -11.23 20.05 26.86
N SER A 3 -12.53 19.92 26.57
CA SER A 3 -13.06 18.71 25.95
C SER A 3 -12.47 18.64 24.54
N GLN A 4 -11.39 17.90 24.35
CA GLN A 4 -10.92 17.60 23.01
C GLN A 4 -12.10 16.96 22.26
N PRO A 5 -12.45 17.45 21.06
CA PRO A 5 -13.58 16.90 20.34
C PRO A 5 -13.23 15.45 19.99
N LYS A 6 -13.97 14.51 20.59
CA LYS A 6 -13.79 13.07 20.38
C LYS A 6 -14.08 12.75 18.90
N PHE A 7 -13.33 11.80 18.32
CA PHE A 7 -13.62 11.28 16.99
C PHE A 7 -14.99 10.60 17.01
N THR A 8 -15.75 10.70 15.92
CA THR A 8 -17.00 9.94 15.75
C THR A 8 -16.69 8.46 15.57
N SER A 9 -17.65 7.57 15.80
CA SER A 9 -17.46 6.13 15.58
C SER A 9 -17.19 5.80 14.11
N ARG A 10 -17.77 6.57 13.16
CA ARG A 10 -17.44 6.47 11.72
C ARG A 10 -15.97 6.79 11.46
N GLU A 11 -15.47 7.91 12.01
CA GLU A 11 -14.07 8.29 11.86
C GLU A 11 -13.12 7.25 12.48
N LEU A 12 -13.44 6.75 13.69
CA LEU A 12 -12.66 5.71 14.36
C LEU A 12 -12.64 4.41 13.56
N THR A 13 -13.79 4.00 13.00
CA THR A 13 -13.89 2.81 12.14
C THR A 13 -12.93 2.93 10.95
N VAL A 14 -13.02 4.04 10.20
CA VAL A 14 -12.15 4.28 9.04
C VAL A 14 -10.69 4.33 9.47
N MET A 15 -10.37 4.99 10.59
CA MET A 15 -8.99 5.08 11.07
C MET A 15 -8.42 3.72 11.46
N ILE A 16 -9.18 2.87 12.17
CA ILE A 16 -8.74 1.53 12.56
C ILE A 16 -8.50 0.67 11.32
N LEU A 17 -9.47 0.62 10.41
CA LEU A 17 -9.38 -0.22 9.20
C LEU A 17 -8.30 0.28 8.23
N ALA A 18 -8.15 1.61 8.08
CA ALA A 18 -7.04 2.19 7.34
C ALA A 18 -5.69 1.81 7.98
N GLY A 19 -5.59 1.87 9.31
CA GLY A 19 -4.40 1.45 10.04
C GLY A 19 -4.02 -0.01 9.80
N LEU A 20 -5.00 -0.92 9.81
CA LEU A 20 -4.79 -2.33 9.47
C LEU A 20 -4.30 -2.50 8.03
N ILE A 21 -4.91 -1.79 7.07
CA ILE A 21 -4.48 -1.83 5.66
C ILE A 21 -3.05 -1.29 5.52
N LEU A 22 -2.69 -0.21 6.22
CA LEU A 22 -1.33 0.34 6.20
C LEU A 22 -0.31 -0.63 6.80
N ALA A 23 -0.68 -1.43 7.81
CA ALA A 23 0.17 -2.49 8.34
C ALA A 23 0.36 -3.66 7.35
N LEU A 24 -0.65 -3.94 6.52
CA LEU A 24 -0.62 -4.98 5.49
C LEU A 24 0.03 -4.53 4.17
N ALA A 25 -0.03 -3.25 3.85
CA ALA A 25 0.47 -2.67 2.59
C ALA A 25 1.91 -3.08 2.22
N PRO A 26 2.88 -3.18 3.14
CA PRO A 26 4.27 -3.58 2.84
C PRO A 26 4.40 -5.02 2.36
N TRP A 27 3.39 -5.83 2.66
CA TRP A 27 3.29 -7.24 2.29
C TRP A 27 2.46 -7.45 1.01
N GLY A 28 1.65 -6.46 0.63
CA GLY A 28 0.93 -6.40 -0.65
C GLY A 28 1.68 -5.64 -1.76
N TRP A 29 2.54 -4.69 -1.40
CA TRP A 29 3.36 -3.90 -2.33
C TRP A 29 4.51 -4.73 -2.89
N GLY A 30 4.22 -5.34 -4.03
CA GLY A 30 5.06 -6.31 -4.71
C GLY A 30 4.23 -7.36 -5.43
N GLY A 31 2.93 -7.45 -5.13
CA GLY A 31 2.00 -8.35 -5.81
C GLY A 31 2.34 -9.83 -5.65
N VAL A 32 3.25 -10.16 -4.74
CA VAL A 32 3.87 -11.49 -4.65
C VAL A 32 2.88 -12.52 -4.12
N VAL A 33 2.12 -12.12 -3.10
CA VAL A 33 1.24 -13.02 -2.35
C VAL A 33 -0.20 -12.54 -2.46
N LEU A 34 -1.08 -13.38 -3.00
CA LEU A 34 -2.46 -13.00 -3.30
C LEU A 34 -3.29 -12.77 -2.04
N TRP A 35 -3.13 -13.60 -1.00
CA TRP A 35 -3.89 -13.45 0.24
C TRP A 35 -3.71 -12.11 0.94
N THR A 36 -2.54 -11.45 0.84
CA THR A 36 -2.33 -10.12 1.44
C THR A 36 -3.14 -9.04 0.71
N VAL A 37 -3.23 -9.15 -0.62
CA VAL A 37 -4.08 -8.30 -1.46
C VAL A 37 -5.56 -8.55 -1.14
N ALA A 38 -5.95 -9.82 -1.01
CA ALA A 38 -7.29 -10.23 -0.61
C ALA A 38 -7.69 -9.66 0.76
N ALA A 39 -6.79 -9.76 1.75
CA ALA A 39 -7.00 -9.20 3.09
C ALA A 39 -7.16 -7.68 3.06
N ALA A 40 -6.27 -6.97 2.34
CA ALA A 40 -6.35 -5.52 2.20
C ALA A 40 -7.65 -5.08 1.52
N LEU A 41 -8.08 -5.80 0.48
CA LEU A 41 -9.35 -5.55 -0.19
C LEU A 41 -10.55 -5.80 0.74
N GLY A 42 -10.52 -6.88 1.54
CA GLY A 42 -11.56 -7.19 2.51
C GLY A 42 -11.73 -6.06 3.54
N PHE A 43 -10.64 -5.58 4.13
CA PHE A 43 -10.68 -4.43 5.04
C PHE A 43 -11.11 -3.14 4.34
N ALA A 44 -10.70 -2.91 3.09
CA ALA A 44 -11.07 -1.71 2.34
C ALA A 44 -12.58 -1.70 2.00
N VAL A 45 -13.14 -2.85 1.62
CA VAL A 45 -14.59 -3.02 1.43
C VAL A 45 -15.33 -2.77 2.73
N ALA A 46 -14.87 -3.35 3.85
CA ALA A 46 -15.47 -3.12 5.15
C ALA A 46 -15.42 -1.64 5.58
N ALA A 47 -14.31 -0.93 5.32
CA ALA A 47 -14.19 0.50 5.59
C ALA A 47 -15.16 1.31 4.72
N PHE A 48 -15.26 0.98 3.44
CA PHE A 48 -16.16 1.63 2.50
C PHE A 48 -17.62 1.46 2.92
N VAL A 49 -18.05 0.23 3.19
CA VAL A 49 -19.39 -0.04 3.73
C VAL A 49 -19.56 0.66 5.08
N GLY A 50 -18.54 0.65 5.95
CA GLY A 50 -18.43 1.40 7.21
C GLY A 50 -18.87 2.87 7.11
N VAL A 51 -18.43 3.55 6.07
CA VAL A 51 -18.73 4.97 5.84
C VAL A 51 -20.17 5.17 5.36
N PHE A 52 -20.66 4.33 4.46
CA PHE A 52 -21.89 4.60 3.68
C PHE A 52 -23.12 3.79 4.10
N ALA A 53 -22.95 2.82 4.99
CA ALA A 53 -24.02 1.98 5.49
C ALA A 53 -24.60 2.51 6.80
N GLU A 54 -25.87 2.17 7.01
CA GLU A 54 -26.57 2.32 8.29
C GLU A 54 -26.34 1.07 9.14
N ALA A 55 -26.64 1.14 10.44
CA ALA A 55 -26.43 0.03 11.37
C ALA A 55 -27.19 -1.25 10.96
N ARG A 56 -28.36 -1.13 10.29
CA ARG A 56 -29.07 -2.28 9.73
C ARG A 56 -28.31 -2.91 8.56
N THR A 57 -27.88 -2.10 7.60
CA THR A 57 -27.10 -2.55 6.44
C THR A 57 -25.77 -3.18 6.87
N GLN A 58 -25.13 -2.68 7.92
CA GLN A 58 -23.92 -3.29 8.50
C GLN A 58 -24.16 -4.69 9.05
N ARG A 59 -25.30 -4.92 9.71
CA ARG A 59 -25.69 -6.26 10.20
C ARG A 59 -25.96 -7.22 9.04
N VAL A 60 -26.56 -6.74 7.95
CA VAL A 60 -26.72 -7.55 6.73
C VAL A 60 -25.36 -7.86 6.09
N ALA A 61 -24.48 -6.86 5.98
CA ALA A 61 -23.12 -7.06 5.46
C ALA A 61 -22.36 -8.12 6.27
N LEU A 62 -22.45 -8.08 7.61
CA LEU A 62 -21.89 -9.10 8.49
C LEU A 62 -22.39 -10.51 8.16
N ALA A 63 -23.69 -10.69 7.99
CA ALA A 63 -24.26 -11.99 7.64
C ALA A 63 -23.79 -12.46 6.25
N VAL A 64 -23.71 -11.55 5.28
CA VAL A 64 -23.21 -11.84 3.92
C VAL A 64 -21.73 -12.25 3.97
N TRP A 65 -20.89 -11.53 4.70
CA TRP A 65 -19.47 -11.87 4.82
C TRP A 65 -19.24 -13.17 5.60
N PHE A 66 -20.07 -13.45 6.60
CA PHE A 66 -20.04 -14.73 7.30
C PHE A 66 -20.38 -15.89 6.36
N LEU A 67 -21.45 -15.77 5.57
CA LEU A 67 -21.80 -16.77 4.56
C LEU A 67 -20.69 -16.91 3.51
N GLY A 68 -20.13 -15.80 3.02
CA GLY A 68 -19.01 -15.80 2.09
C GLY A 68 -17.77 -16.50 2.67
N LEU A 69 -17.50 -16.34 3.97
CA LEU A 69 -16.42 -17.02 4.67
C LEU A 69 -16.66 -18.52 4.76
N VAL A 70 -17.89 -18.95 5.07
CA VAL A 70 -18.26 -20.37 5.08
C VAL A 70 -18.09 -21.00 3.69
N LEU A 71 -18.54 -20.30 2.64
CA LEU A 71 -18.36 -20.75 1.25
C LEU A 71 -16.88 -20.81 0.85
N ALA A 72 -16.07 -19.84 1.25
CA ALA A 72 -14.63 -19.85 0.99
C ALA A 72 -13.91 -20.99 1.72
N LEU A 73 -14.30 -21.29 2.96
CA LEU A 73 -13.78 -22.44 3.70
C LEU A 73 -14.17 -23.76 3.02
N ALA A 74 -15.42 -23.90 2.59
CA ALA A 74 -15.89 -25.07 1.85
C ALA A 74 -15.14 -25.24 0.51
N GLY A 75 -14.94 -24.14 -0.23
CA GLY A 75 -14.16 -24.13 -1.47
C GLY A 75 -12.69 -24.52 -1.25
N ALA A 76 -12.05 -23.96 -0.22
CA ALA A 76 -10.67 -24.32 0.13
C ALA A 76 -10.55 -25.81 0.49
N SER A 77 -11.52 -26.37 1.23
CA SER A 77 -11.56 -27.80 1.55
C SER A 77 -11.80 -28.67 0.33
N ALA A 78 -12.71 -28.28 -0.57
CA ALA A 78 -13.00 -29.02 -1.81
C ALA A 78 -11.78 -29.11 -2.74
N GLU A 79 -10.97 -28.05 -2.78
CA GLU A 79 -9.72 -27.96 -3.53
C GLU A 79 -8.52 -28.63 -2.81
N GLY A 80 -8.75 -29.23 -1.65
CA GLY A 80 -7.70 -29.89 -0.86
C GLY A 80 -6.65 -28.93 -0.29
N ALA A 81 -6.96 -27.63 -0.18
CA ALA A 81 -6.04 -26.65 0.38
C ALA A 81 -5.93 -26.83 1.89
N ALA A 82 -4.76 -27.30 2.36
CA ALA A 82 -4.51 -27.51 3.78
C ALA A 82 -4.61 -26.19 4.57
N PRO A 83 -5.25 -26.18 5.76
CA PRO A 83 -5.38 -24.98 6.58
C PRO A 83 -4.05 -24.27 6.81
N TRP A 84 -4.08 -22.93 6.84
CA TRP A 84 -2.91 -22.06 7.08
C TRP A 84 -1.81 -22.08 6.01
N THR A 85 -2.01 -22.79 4.91
CA THR A 85 -1.15 -22.65 3.72
C THR A 85 -1.51 -21.41 2.93
N TYR A 86 -0.58 -20.89 2.11
CA TYR A 86 -0.84 -19.72 1.27
C TYR A 86 -2.04 -19.94 0.34
N ARG A 87 -2.21 -21.16 -0.21
CA ARG A 87 -3.36 -21.51 -1.05
C ARG A 87 -4.66 -21.42 -0.27
N TRP A 88 -4.70 -21.91 0.96
CA TRP A 88 -5.88 -21.80 1.82
C TRP A 88 -6.19 -20.33 2.17
N LEU A 89 -5.15 -19.53 2.44
CA LEU A 89 -5.28 -18.10 2.71
C LEU A 89 -5.84 -17.33 1.50
N ASP A 90 -5.50 -17.71 0.27
CA ASP A 90 -6.01 -17.06 -0.94
C ASP A 90 -7.54 -17.16 -1.06
N TYR A 91 -8.17 -18.23 -0.56
CA TYR A 91 -9.63 -18.35 -0.48
C TYR A 91 -10.22 -17.53 0.67
N VAL A 92 -9.60 -17.63 1.86
CA VAL A 92 -10.24 -17.24 3.12
C VAL A 92 -10.01 -15.78 3.48
N CYS A 93 -8.88 -15.18 3.09
CA CYS A 93 -8.47 -13.86 3.58
C CYS A 93 -9.43 -12.74 3.19
N PHE A 94 -9.97 -12.72 1.98
CA PHE A 94 -10.92 -11.68 1.58
C PHE A 94 -12.20 -11.68 2.45
N PRO A 95 -13.00 -12.76 2.49
CA PRO A 95 -14.23 -12.76 3.28
C PRO A 95 -13.96 -12.70 4.79
N ALA A 96 -12.86 -13.29 5.30
CA ALA A 96 -12.51 -13.18 6.71
C ALA A 96 -12.20 -11.73 7.12
N CYS A 97 -11.38 -11.01 6.36
CA CYS A 97 -11.05 -9.63 6.65
C CYS A 97 -12.25 -8.69 6.45
N ALA A 98 -13.11 -8.95 5.45
CA ALA A 98 -14.35 -8.21 5.26
C ALA A 98 -15.34 -8.42 6.42
N PHE A 99 -15.46 -9.65 6.92
CA PHE A 99 -16.26 -9.98 8.11
C PHE A 99 -15.72 -9.28 9.36
N LEU A 100 -14.43 -9.45 9.66
CA LEU A 100 -13.79 -8.81 10.82
C LEU A 100 -13.90 -7.29 10.76
N GLY A 101 -13.64 -6.69 9.61
CA GLY A 101 -13.76 -5.24 9.44
C GLY A 101 -15.20 -4.75 9.61
N SER A 102 -16.18 -5.49 9.09
CA SER A 102 -17.60 -5.17 9.26
C SER A 102 -18.06 -5.36 10.71
N ALA A 103 -17.44 -6.28 11.47
CA ALA A 103 -17.72 -6.47 12.89
C ALA A 103 -17.25 -5.26 13.70
N VAL A 104 -16.04 -4.76 13.42
CA VAL A 104 -15.54 -3.51 14.01
C VAL A 104 -16.47 -2.34 13.68
N ALA A 105 -16.85 -2.20 12.40
CA ALA A 105 -17.77 -1.14 11.96
C ALA A 105 -19.13 -1.24 12.66
N ALA A 106 -19.75 -2.41 12.69
CA ALA A 106 -21.05 -2.63 13.33
C ALA A 106 -21.00 -2.32 14.83
N PHE A 107 -19.96 -2.78 15.52
CA PHE A 107 -19.77 -2.53 16.96
C PHE A 107 -19.67 -1.03 17.24
N LEU A 108 -18.81 -0.31 16.52
CA LEU A 108 -18.60 1.12 16.74
C LEU A 108 -19.84 1.95 16.35
N LEU A 109 -20.49 1.62 15.24
CA LEU A 109 -21.68 2.33 14.74
C LEU A 109 -22.93 2.07 15.56
N SER A 110 -23.06 0.90 16.20
CA SER A 110 -24.20 0.59 17.07
C SER A 110 -24.35 1.57 18.26
N ARG A 111 -23.28 2.28 18.60
CA ARG A 111 -23.19 3.19 19.75
C ARG A 111 -23.22 4.67 19.36
N ASP A 112 -23.33 5.00 18.06
CA ASP A 112 -23.15 6.38 17.58
C ASP A 112 -24.46 7.03 17.13
N LEU A 113 -24.95 7.96 17.94
CA LEU A 113 -26.08 8.85 17.61
C LEU A 113 -25.61 10.18 16.99
N THR A 114 -24.30 10.43 16.98
CA THR A 114 -23.69 11.72 16.60
C THR A 114 -23.03 11.71 15.23
N ALA A 115 -22.82 10.53 14.64
CA ALA A 115 -22.31 10.40 13.30
C ALA A 115 -23.27 11.00 12.26
N ARG A 116 -22.69 11.58 11.20
CA ARG A 116 -23.47 12.08 10.07
C ARG A 116 -24.33 10.97 9.46
N PRO A 117 -25.52 11.30 8.96
CA PRO A 117 -26.38 10.33 8.28
C PRO A 117 -25.68 9.71 7.07
N ALA A 118 -25.80 8.40 6.93
CA ALA A 118 -25.19 7.68 5.82
C ALA A 118 -25.67 8.17 4.45
N ALA A 119 -26.94 8.64 4.36
CA ALA A 119 -27.52 9.19 3.15
C ALA A 119 -26.77 10.43 2.62
N GLU A 120 -26.31 11.32 3.51
CA GLU A 120 -25.53 12.49 3.11
C GLU A 120 -24.15 12.08 2.57
N LEU A 121 -23.49 11.15 3.25
CA LEU A 121 -22.17 10.65 2.84
C LEU A 121 -22.25 9.94 1.47
N ARG A 122 -23.32 9.18 1.22
CA ARG A 122 -23.60 8.59 -0.11
C ARG A 122 -23.73 9.66 -1.18
N ARG A 123 -24.47 10.74 -0.91
CA ARG A 123 -24.62 11.86 -1.85
C ARG A 123 -23.29 12.56 -2.15
N GLU A 124 -22.44 12.74 -1.14
CA GLU A 124 -21.08 13.28 -1.34
C GLU A 124 -20.23 12.34 -2.22
N LEU A 125 -20.27 11.03 -1.98
CA LEU A 125 -19.53 10.04 -2.76
C LEU A 125 -19.95 10.07 -4.24
N PHE A 126 -21.25 10.07 -4.53
CA PHE A 126 -21.75 10.10 -5.91
C PHE A 126 -21.48 11.42 -6.64
N ARG A 127 -21.04 12.46 -5.93
CA ARG A 127 -20.54 13.71 -6.54
C ARG A 127 -19.02 13.73 -6.68
N SER A 128 -18.32 12.73 -6.14
CA SER A 128 -16.87 12.68 -6.11
C SER A 128 -16.31 12.22 -7.46
N VAL A 129 -15.49 13.06 -8.09
CA VAL A 129 -14.78 12.71 -9.34
C VAL A 129 -13.89 11.47 -9.15
N PRO A 130 -13.08 11.34 -8.07
CA PRO A 130 -12.29 10.12 -7.82
C PRO A 130 -13.10 8.82 -7.75
N PHE A 131 -14.35 8.88 -7.25
CA PHE A 131 -15.22 7.72 -7.22
C PHE A 131 -15.57 7.27 -8.64
N TRP A 132 -16.10 8.17 -9.47
CA TRP A 132 -16.48 7.85 -10.84
C TRP A 132 -15.30 7.53 -11.75
N ALA A 133 -14.16 8.17 -11.55
CA ALA A 133 -12.92 7.84 -12.26
C ALA A 133 -12.49 6.39 -11.96
N GLY A 134 -12.58 5.96 -10.69
CA GLY A 134 -12.35 4.57 -10.32
C GLY A 134 -13.36 3.64 -10.98
N VAL A 135 -14.67 3.91 -10.85
CA VAL A 135 -15.72 3.11 -11.48
C VAL A 135 -15.48 2.94 -12.99
N ALA A 136 -15.14 4.01 -13.70
CA ALA A 136 -14.81 3.97 -15.12
C ALA A 136 -13.58 3.09 -15.41
N LEU A 137 -12.52 3.20 -14.60
CA LEU A 137 -11.33 2.35 -14.73
C LEU A 137 -11.65 0.87 -14.48
N PHE A 138 -12.40 0.54 -13.41
CA PHE A 138 -12.78 -0.83 -13.10
C PHE A 138 -13.67 -1.43 -14.19
N ALA A 139 -14.63 -0.64 -14.71
CA ALA A 139 -15.46 -1.04 -15.83
C ALA A 139 -14.62 -1.28 -17.10
N TYR A 140 -13.67 -0.38 -17.39
CA TYR A 140 -12.77 -0.52 -18.53
C TYR A 140 -11.96 -1.82 -18.47
N VAL A 141 -11.34 -2.11 -17.33
CA VAL A 141 -10.53 -3.34 -17.15
C VAL A 141 -11.42 -4.59 -17.18
N ALA A 142 -12.62 -4.55 -16.59
CA ALA A 142 -13.56 -5.67 -16.68
C ALA A 142 -14.00 -5.94 -18.12
N ILE A 143 -14.30 -4.89 -18.90
CA ILE A 143 -14.61 -5.00 -20.33
C ILE A 143 -13.43 -5.63 -21.08
N GLN A 144 -12.19 -5.20 -20.79
CA GLN A 144 -11.00 -5.78 -21.43
C GLN A 144 -10.84 -7.27 -21.15
N ASP A 145 -11.14 -7.74 -19.93
CA ASP A 145 -11.04 -9.15 -19.58
C ASP A 145 -12.16 -9.99 -20.23
N PHE A 146 -13.40 -9.51 -20.17
CA PHE A 146 -14.54 -10.16 -20.84
C PHE A 146 -14.44 -10.12 -22.37
N ASN A 147 -13.69 -9.16 -22.93
CA ASN A 147 -13.42 -9.01 -24.36
C ASN A 147 -11.93 -9.28 -24.68
N ALA A 148 -11.35 -10.32 -24.07
CA ALA A 148 -9.95 -10.66 -24.30
C ALA A 148 -9.71 -11.09 -25.75
N TRP A 149 -8.69 -10.51 -26.40
CA TRP A 149 -8.33 -10.87 -27.78
C TRP A 149 -7.44 -12.11 -27.85
N GLY A 150 -6.89 -12.54 -26.72
CA GLY A 150 -6.05 -13.72 -26.64
C GLY A 150 -5.86 -14.20 -25.20
N MET A 151 -5.41 -15.45 -25.07
CA MET A 151 -5.13 -16.10 -23.81
C MET A 151 -3.65 -16.46 -23.72
N VAL A 152 -3.02 -16.05 -22.62
CA VAL A 152 -1.64 -16.39 -22.28
C VAL A 152 -1.60 -17.84 -21.80
N VAL A 153 -0.82 -18.66 -22.50
CA VAL A 153 -0.61 -20.07 -22.16
C VAL A 153 0.87 -20.26 -21.81
N ASP A 154 1.14 -20.74 -20.60
CA ASP A 154 2.46 -21.20 -20.18
C ASP A 154 2.80 -22.48 -20.97
N ARG A 155 3.71 -22.37 -21.95
CA ARG A 155 4.03 -23.48 -22.86
C ARG A 155 4.67 -24.65 -22.11
N GLU A 156 5.49 -24.37 -21.10
CA GLU A 156 6.16 -25.39 -20.31
C GLU A 156 5.14 -26.18 -19.47
N ALA A 157 4.25 -25.47 -18.76
CA ALA A 157 3.17 -26.09 -18.00
C ALA A 157 2.17 -26.84 -18.90
N PHE A 158 1.90 -26.32 -20.11
CA PHE A 158 1.03 -26.97 -21.09
C PHE A 158 1.63 -28.29 -21.60
N TRP A 159 2.88 -28.30 -22.05
CA TRP A 159 3.53 -29.52 -22.57
C TRP A 159 3.82 -30.54 -21.48
N ALA A 160 4.12 -30.09 -20.26
CA ALA A 160 4.21 -30.97 -19.09
C ALA A 160 2.89 -31.70 -18.82
N LYS A 161 1.74 -31.00 -18.89
CA LYS A 161 0.40 -31.63 -18.78
C LYS A 161 0.07 -32.57 -19.94
N GLN A 162 0.75 -32.46 -21.07
CA GLN A 162 0.62 -33.36 -22.23
C GLN A 162 1.63 -34.52 -22.22
N GLY A 163 2.40 -34.68 -21.13
CA GLY A 163 3.38 -35.78 -21.00
C GLY A 163 4.68 -35.56 -21.77
N MET A 164 4.98 -34.32 -22.20
CA MET A 164 6.21 -33.96 -22.92
C MET A 164 6.99 -32.88 -22.16
N PRO A 165 7.60 -33.20 -20.99
CA PRO A 165 8.44 -32.26 -20.26
C PRO A 165 9.75 -32.00 -21.02
N GLY A 166 10.26 -30.75 -20.99
CA GLY A 166 11.61 -30.41 -21.48
C GLY A 166 11.71 -29.83 -22.89
N ILE A 167 10.60 -29.45 -23.54
CA ILE A 167 10.68 -28.68 -24.79
C ILE A 167 11.02 -27.22 -24.44
N ASP A 168 12.22 -26.76 -24.83
CA ASP A 168 12.65 -25.35 -24.72
C ASP A 168 11.84 -24.50 -25.71
N VAL A 169 10.67 -24.06 -25.26
CA VAL A 169 9.84 -23.08 -25.98
C VAL A 169 9.84 -21.77 -25.23
N GLY A 170 9.75 -20.65 -25.96
CA GLY A 170 9.55 -19.34 -25.34
C GLY A 170 8.48 -19.41 -24.23
N LYS A 171 8.76 -18.79 -23.08
CA LYS A 171 8.07 -19.04 -21.80
C LYS A 171 6.54 -18.84 -21.84
N PHE A 172 6.02 -18.06 -22.79
CA PHE A 172 4.59 -17.86 -22.99
C PHE A 172 4.23 -17.87 -24.46
N ASP A 173 3.04 -18.38 -24.76
CA ASP A 173 2.38 -18.28 -26.06
C ASP A 173 1.04 -17.57 -25.90
N ILE A 174 0.62 -16.87 -26.94
CA ILE A 174 -0.66 -16.16 -26.96
C ILE A 174 -1.56 -16.85 -27.96
N ARG A 175 -2.62 -17.49 -27.48
CA ARG A 175 -3.66 -18.08 -28.35
C ARG A 175 -4.70 -17.02 -28.66
N PRO A 176 -4.88 -16.60 -29.93
CA PRO A 176 -5.90 -15.63 -30.30
C PRO A 176 -7.30 -16.17 -29.97
N GLN A 177 -8.20 -15.28 -29.57
CA GLN A 177 -9.61 -15.55 -29.33
C GLN A 177 -10.48 -14.59 -30.14
N PRO A 178 -11.69 -15.00 -30.55
CA PRO A 178 -12.66 -14.07 -31.12
C PRO A 178 -13.00 -12.98 -30.11
N TYR A 179 -12.93 -11.71 -30.54
CA TYR A 179 -13.23 -10.55 -29.70
C TYR A 179 -13.91 -9.45 -30.52
N LEU A 180 -14.59 -8.55 -29.82
CA LEU A 180 -15.24 -7.40 -30.41
C LEU A 180 -14.23 -6.27 -30.58
N ARG A 181 -13.83 -5.99 -31.83
CA ARG A 181 -12.79 -5.00 -32.17
C ARG A 181 -13.13 -3.54 -31.80
N TRP A 182 -14.41 -3.23 -31.60
CA TRP A 182 -14.88 -1.87 -31.26
C TRP A 182 -14.93 -1.63 -29.75
N LEU A 183 -14.80 -2.68 -28.93
CA LEU A 183 -14.67 -2.58 -27.48
C LEU A 183 -13.20 -2.61 -27.07
N PRO A 184 -12.85 -2.01 -25.92
CA PRO A 184 -11.56 -2.27 -25.29
C PRO A 184 -11.33 -3.78 -25.15
N SER A 185 -10.13 -4.24 -25.52
CA SER A 185 -9.74 -5.65 -25.43
C SER A 185 -8.47 -5.80 -24.61
N GLY A 186 -8.37 -6.91 -23.86
CA GLY A 186 -7.21 -7.27 -23.05
C GLY A 186 -6.63 -8.63 -23.39
N LEU A 187 -5.66 -9.07 -22.59
CA LEU A 187 -5.15 -10.44 -22.61
C LEU A 187 -5.68 -11.17 -21.38
N ASN A 188 -6.24 -12.35 -21.59
CA ASN A 188 -6.58 -13.25 -20.50
C ASN A 188 -5.29 -13.95 -20.04
N ALA A 189 -5.03 -13.91 -18.73
CA ALA A 189 -3.86 -14.55 -18.12
C ALA A 189 -4.32 -15.36 -16.90
N PRO A 190 -3.51 -16.33 -16.44
CA PRO A 190 -3.86 -17.09 -15.25
C PRO A 190 -4.02 -16.20 -14.02
N PHE A 191 -4.99 -16.53 -13.16
CA PHE A 191 -5.26 -15.80 -11.92
C PHE A 191 -4.31 -16.20 -10.78
N SER A 192 -4.01 -17.50 -10.68
CA SER A 192 -3.26 -18.10 -9.56
C SER A 192 -2.01 -18.85 -10.03
N ALA A 193 -1.01 -18.94 -9.16
CA ALA A 193 0.26 -19.63 -9.41
C ALA A 193 0.10 -21.16 -9.48
N ALA A 194 -1.11 -21.68 -9.22
CA ALA A 194 -1.44 -23.07 -9.50
C ALA A 194 -1.37 -23.40 -11.01
N ASP A 195 -1.51 -22.39 -11.86
CA ASP A 195 -1.64 -22.53 -13.31
C ASP A 195 -0.37 -22.18 -14.10
N THR A 196 0.69 -21.70 -13.42
CA THR A 196 1.92 -21.25 -14.08
C THR A 196 3.13 -21.25 -13.14
N THR A 197 4.33 -21.41 -13.71
CA THR A 197 5.61 -21.31 -12.99
C THR A 197 6.03 -19.89 -12.65
N GLN A 198 5.34 -18.87 -13.19
CA GLN A 198 5.63 -17.46 -12.96
C GLN A 198 4.52 -16.76 -12.16
N PRO A 199 4.79 -15.59 -11.53
CA PRO A 199 3.78 -14.84 -10.81
C PRO A 199 2.63 -14.43 -11.75
N PRO A 200 1.42 -14.99 -11.59
CA PRO A 200 0.31 -14.72 -12.50
C PRO A 200 -0.20 -13.31 -12.30
N MET A 201 -0.52 -12.63 -13.40
CA MET A 201 -1.07 -11.28 -13.34
C MET A 201 -2.14 -11.10 -14.40
N ASN A 202 -3.39 -11.32 -14.01
CA ASN A 202 -4.55 -11.09 -14.87
C ASN A 202 -5.31 -9.82 -14.48
N ALA A 203 -6.30 -9.45 -15.28
CA ALA A 203 -7.09 -8.26 -15.06
C ALA A 203 -7.77 -8.27 -13.68
N TRP A 204 -8.37 -9.39 -13.26
CA TRP A 204 -9.02 -9.52 -11.95
C TRP A 204 -8.08 -9.28 -10.78
N ARG A 205 -6.87 -9.85 -10.83
CA ARG A 205 -5.85 -9.63 -9.82
C ARG A 205 -5.41 -8.16 -9.78
N GLN A 206 -5.29 -7.51 -10.94
CA GLN A 206 -5.02 -6.07 -11.01
C GLN A 206 -6.16 -5.24 -10.40
N LEU A 207 -7.42 -5.64 -10.64
CA LEU A 207 -8.57 -4.99 -10.01
C LEU A 207 -8.54 -5.14 -8.48
N MET A 208 -8.09 -6.28 -7.95
CA MET A 208 -7.94 -6.43 -6.50
C MET A 208 -6.82 -5.55 -5.94
N VAL A 209 -5.67 -5.50 -6.64
CA VAL A 209 -4.50 -4.70 -6.24
C VAL A 209 -4.83 -3.21 -6.22
N ILE A 210 -5.57 -2.70 -7.21
CA ILE A 210 -5.92 -1.28 -7.34
C ILE A 210 -7.22 -0.96 -6.59
N GLY A 211 -8.13 -1.93 -6.44
CA GLY A 211 -9.43 -1.79 -5.79
C GLY A 211 -9.30 -1.48 -4.30
N ALA A 212 -8.40 -2.16 -3.59
CA ALA A 212 -8.16 -1.90 -2.17
C ALA A 212 -7.76 -0.44 -1.88
N PRO A 213 -6.70 0.14 -2.51
CA PRO A 213 -6.33 1.53 -2.29
C PRO A 213 -7.39 2.52 -2.79
N TRP A 214 -8.13 2.22 -3.87
CA TRP A 214 -9.22 3.08 -4.34
C TRP A 214 -10.39 3.14 -3.34
N LEU A 215 -10.85 2.00 -2.83
CA LEU A 215 -11.91 1.94 -1.81
C LEU A 215 -11.46 2.60 -0.51
N LEU A 216 -10.22 2.38 -0.10
CA LEU A 216 -9.64 3.06 1.06
C LEU A 216 -9.59 4.58 0.85
N PHE A 217 -9.18 5.04 -0.33
CA PHE A 217 -9.18 6.46 -0.66
C PHE A 217 -10.59 7.05 -0.58
N CYS A 218 -11.59 6.41 -1.17
CA CYS A 218 -12.98 6.85 -1.08
C CYS A 218 -13.47 6.93 0.37
N SER A 219 -13.12 5.92 1.17
CA SER A 219 -13.46 5.84 2.59
C SER A 219 -12.81 6.95 3.41
N LEU A 220 -11.52 7.23 3.17
CA LEU A 220 -10.78 8.31 3.84
C LEU A 220 -11.29 9.69 3.39
N HIS A 221 -11.56 9.89 2.11
CA HIS A 221 -12.00 11.16 1.54
C HIS A 221 -13.36 11.60 2.12
N VAL A 222 -14.30 10.67 2.22
CA VAL A 222 -15.66 10.99 2.69
C VAL A 222 -15.81 10.76 4.20
N GLY A 223 -15.22 9.69 4.73
CA GLY A 223 -15.39 9.26 6.13
C GLY A 223 -14.49 9.95 7.14
N LEU A 224 -13.36 10.54 6.72
CA LEU A 224 -12.42 11.22 7.62
C LEU A 224 -12.38 12.72 7.34
N LYS A 225 -13.10 13.53 8.11
CA LYS A 225 -13.15 15.00 7.88
C LYS A 225 -12.14 15.76 8.73
N ARG A 226 -11.72 15.20 9.87
CA ARG A 226 -10.80 15.86 10.80
C ARG A 226 -9.36 15.66 10.37
N ARG A 227 -8.64 16.79 10.24
CA ARG A 227 -7.18 16.83 9.99
C ARG A 227 -6.38 15.97 10.98
N ARG A 228 -6.82 15.90 12.24
CA ARG A 228 -6.15 15.10 13.27
C ARG A 228 -6.16 13.60 12.96
N GLY A 229 -7.21 13.09 12.30
CA GLY A 229 -7.28 11.68 11.91
C GLY A 229 -6.18 11.32 10.91
N TYR A 230 -5.99 12.17 9.88
CA TYR A 230 -4.90 11.99 8.91
C TYR A 230 -3.51 12.06 9.56
N VAL A 231 -3.34 12.91 10.58
CA VAL A 231 -2.07 12.99 11.33
C VAL A 231 -1.81 11.71 12.13
N VAL A 232 -2.83 11.16 12.78
CA VAL A 232 -2.71 9.87 13.48
C VAL A 232 -2.36 8.74 12.52
N LEU A 233 -3.04 8.67 11.37
CA LEU A 233 -2.74 7.69 10.33
C LEU A 233 -1.33 7.85 9.77
N ALA A 234 -0.86 9.08 9.57
CA ALA A 234 0.49 9.35 9.12
C ALA A 234 1.53 8.86 10.14
N TRP A 235 1.34 9.15 11.43
CA TRP A 235 2.20 8.63 12.50
C TRP A 235 2.23 7.10 12.53
N LEU A 236 1.06 6.46 12.45
CA LEU A 236 0.97 4.99 12.42
C LEU A 236 1.72 4.43 11.21
N SER A 237 1.51 4.98 10.02
CA SER A 237 2.19 4.56 8.78
C SER A 237 3.71 4.67 8.90
N ILE A 238 4.20 5.78 9.46
CA ILE A 238 5.64 6.01 9.66
C ILE A 238 6.22 5.00 10.65
N LEU A 239 5.55 4.74 11.78
CA LEU A 239 6.03 3.78 12.77
C LEU A 239 6.11 2.36 12.19
N VAL A 240 5.09 1.94 11.43
CA VAL A 240 5.10 0.67 10.69
C VAL A 240 6.27 0.65 9.71
N ALA A 241 6.47 1.72 8.95
CA ALA A 241 7.57 1.78 7.98
C ALA A 241 8.95 1.72 8.63
N VAL A 242 9.13 2.33 9.81
CA VAL A 242 10.38 2.25 10.58
C VAL A 242 10.63 0.81 11.04
N ALA A 243 9.62 0.14 11.60
CA ALA A 243 9.74 -1.24 12.03
C ALA A 243 10.11 -2.17 10.87
N ILE A 244 9.48 -1.98 9.71
CA ILE A 244 9.73 -2.78 8.51
C ILE A 244 11.07 -2.46 7.88
N GLY A 245 11.47 -1.19 7.87
CA GLY A 245 12.78 -0.77 7.40
C GLY A 245 13.89 -1.36 8.26
N ALA A 246 13.75 -1.33 9.59
CA ALA A 246 14.69 -1.95 10.51
C ALA A 246 14.74 -3.47 10.33
N PHE A 247 13.59 -4.15 10.26
CA PHE A 247 13.52 -5.57 9.96
C PHE A 247 14.18 -5.92 8.62
N GLY A 248 13.90 -5.14 7.57
CA GLY A 248 14.46 -5.38 6.25
C GLY A 248 15.96 -5.13 6.15
N PHE A 249 16.48 -4.16 6.91
CA PHE A 249 17.93 -3.98 7.05
C PHE A 249 18.61 -5.16 7.74
N LEU A 250 17.99 -5.70 8.79
CA LEU A 250 18.50 -6.88 9.49
C LEU A 250 18.32 -8.18 8.68
N ASN A 251 17.42 -8.20 7.70
CA ASN A 251 17.06 -9.38 6.93
C ASN A 251 17.15 -9.15 5.41
N GLN A 252 18.39 -9.11 4.89
CA GLN A 252 18.68 -8.85 3.47
C GLN A 252 18.92 -10.10 2.61
N PHE A 253 18.94 -11.29 3.22
CA PHE A 253 19.11 -12.55 2.55
C PHE A 253 17.99 -13.48 2.97
N SER A 254 17.22 -13.99 2.01
CA SER A 254 16.15 -14.94 2.28
C SER A 254 16.49 -16.29 1.64
N SER A 255 16.53 -17.32 2.48
CA SER A 255 16.38 -18.72 2.08
C SER A 255 15.04 -19.22 2.61
N GLY A 256 14.30 -20.01 1.82
CA GLY A 256 12.99 -20.53 2.23
C GLY A 256 11.82 -19.74 1.67
N THR A 257 10.89 -19.30 2.53
CA THR A 257 9.64 -18.64 2.10
C THR A 257 9.45 -17.26 2.72
N ILE A 258 8.87 -16.32 1.97
CA ILE A 258 8.35 -15.06 2.48
C ILE A 258 6.82 -15.16 2.45
N LEU A 259 6.20 -15.16 3.63
CA LEU A 259 4.74 -15.32 3.79
C LEU A 259 4.17 -16.57 3.07
N GLY A 260 4.93 -17.67 3.11
CA GLY A 260 4.57 -18.93 2.44
C GLY A 260 4.88 -18.98 0.95
N TYR A 261 5.32 -17.88 0.33
CA TYR A 261 5.79 -17.88 -1.05
C TYR A 261 7.27 -18.29 -1.13
N PRO A 262 7.64 -19.30 -1.94
CA PRO A 262 9.02 -19.75 -2.05
C PRO A 262 9.89 -18.68 -2.71
N VAL A 263 10.99 -18.33 -2.06
CA VAL A 263 11.97 -17.36 -2.57
C VAL A 263 13.10 -18.14 -3.24
N PRO A 264 13.50 -17.79 -4.48
CA PRO A 264 14.63 -18.43 -5.14
C PRO A 264 15.91 -18.34 -4.29
N TYR A 265 16.71 -19.40 -4.32
CA TYR A 265 17.95 -19.49 -3.56
C TYR A 265 18.89 -18.30 -3.90
N ASN A 266 19.56 -17.75 -2.89
CA ASN A 266 20.44 -16.56 -3.01
C ASN A 266 19.74 -15.25 -3.44
N THR A 267 18.41 -15.13 -3.33
CA THR A 267 17.73 -13.86 -3.60
C THR A 267 18.00 -12.85 -2.48
N ARG A 268 18.55 -11.70 -2.86
CA ARG A 268 18.81 -10.57 -1.96
C ARG A 268 17.55 -9.72 -1.73
N CYS A 269 16.66 -10.21 -0.87
CA CYS A 269 15.46 -9.49 -0.46
C CYS A 269 15.78 -8.32 0.49
N PHE A 270 14.78 -7.53 0.85
CA PHE A 270 14.85 -6.55 1.93
C PHE A 270 13.62 -6.75 2.82
N GLY A 271 13.77 -7.60 3.84
CA GLY A 271 12.67 -8.01 4.71
C GLY A 271 11.54 -8.65 3.91
N THR A 272 10.42 -7.93 3.82
CA THR A 272 9.18 -8.37 3.18
C THR A 272 9.22 -8.22 1.65
N PHE A 273 10.18 -7.46 1.12
CA PHE A 273 10.25 -7.10 -0.28
C PHE A 273 11.26 -7.97 -1.02
N MET A 274 10.81 -8.71 -2.04
CA MET A 274 11.72 -9.40 -2.96
C MET A 274 12.51 -8.42 -3.84
N SER A 275 11.89 -7.28 -4.19
CA SER A 275 12.52 -6.21 -4.97
C SER A 275 13.03 -5.09 -4.07
N ARG A 276 14.34 -4.84 -4.12
CA ARG A 276 14.99 -3.73 -3.40
C ARG A 276 14.47 -2.37 -3.85
N ASN A 277 14.05 -2.25 -5.11
CA ASN A 277 13.44 -1.01 -5.61
C ASN A 277 12.07 -0.78 -4.95
N HIS A 278 11.26 -1.82 -4.74
CA HIS A 278 9.97 -1.68 -4.05
C HIS A 278 10.16 -1.30 -2.57
N ALA A 279 11.13 -1.91 -1.90
CA ALA A 279 11.51 -1.51 -0.54
C ALA A 279 11.93 -0.04 -0.49
N GLY A 280 12.77 0.38 -1.44
CA GLY A 280 13.20 1.76 -1.59
C GLY A 280 12.03 2.72 -1.76
N VAL A 281 11.10 2.42 -2.68
CA VAL A 281 9.86 3.19 -2.89
C VAL A 281 9.05 3.32 -1.61
N TYR A 282 8.80 2.20 -0.96
CA TYR A 282 8.06 2.19 0.29
C TYR A 282 8.70 3.11 1.34
N LEU A 283 10.01 2.99 1.55
CA LEU A 283 10.71 3.76 2.58
C LEU A 283 10.83 5.25 2.26
N TYR A 284 11.17 5.63 1.01
CA TYR A 284 11.30 7.05 0.68
C TYR A 284 9.97 7.79 0.69
N LEU A 285 8.85 7.11 0.35
CA LEU A 285 7.52 7.71 0.45
C LEU A 285 7.17 8.00 1.91
N HIS A 286 7.53 7.10 2.83
CA HIS A 286 7.32 7.32 4.27
C HIS A 286 8.29 8.35 4.84
N ALA A 287 9.51 8.45 4.33
CA ALA A 287 10.43 9.53 4.67
C ALA A 287 9.85 10.90 4.26
N ALA A 288 9.28 11.02 3.06
CA ALA A 288 8.58 12.21 2.60
C ALA A 288 7.35 12.54 3.47
N LEU A 289 6.58 11.53 3.87
CA LEU A 289 5.44 11.70 4.77
C LEU A 289 5.86 12.19 6.16
N ALA A 290 6.93 11.62 6.73
CA ALA A 290 7.51 12.05 7.99
C ALA A 290 8.02 13.49 7.93
N LEU A 291 8.67 13.86 6.83
CA LEU A 291 9.10 15.24 6.57
C LEU A 291 7.91 16.20 6.46
N GLY A 292 6.83 15.79 5.79
CA GLY A 292 5.57 16.53 5.75
C GLY A 292 4.98 16.76 7.15
N LEU A 293 5.00 15.74 8.01
CA LEU A 293 4.58 15.87 9.42
C LEU A 293 5.49 16.81 10.21
N THR A 294 6.81 16.77 9.98
CA THR A 294 7.75 17.72 10.58
C THR A 294 7.32 19.16 10.32
N PHE A 295 7.09 19.52 9.05
CA PHE A 295 6.64 20.86 8.69
C PHE A 295 5.25 21.20 9.23
N TRP A 296 4.34 20.22 9.26
CA TRP A 296 3.00 20.38 9.84
C TRP A 296 3.04 20.75 11.33
N HIS A 297 3.95 20.13 12.09
CA HIS A 297 4.15 20.37 13.52
C HIS A 297 4.92 21.67 13.78
N ILE A 298 5.97 21.97 13.01
CA ILE A 298 6.72 23.23 13.08
C ILE A 298 5.78 24.44 12.91
N ARG A 299 4.94 24.42 11.87
CA ARG A 299 4.01 25.52 11.60
C ARG A 299 3.02 25.77 12.74
N ARG A 300 2.73 24.74 13.55
CA ARG A 300 1.84 24.84 14.72
C ARG A 300 2.57 25.18 16.01
N ALA A 301 3.86 24.85 16.12
CA ALA A 301 4.66 25.19 17.29
C ALA A 301 4.92 26.71 17.38
N GLY A 302 4.93 27.42 16.24
CA GLY A 302 5.11 28.88 16.22
C GLY A 302 6.42 29.29 16.91
N GLU A 303 6.37 30.20 17.89
CA GLU A 303 7.54 30.64 18.65
C GLU A 303 8.16 29.55 19.52
N SER A 304 7.41 28.48 19.83
CA SER A 304 7.92 27.34 20.61
C SER A 304 8.67 26.29 19.78
N THR A 305 8.92 26.54 18.48
CA THR A 305 9.63 25.60 17.58
C THR A 305 11.02 25.21 18.09
N MET A 306 11.69 26.10 18.81
CA MET A 306 13.00 25.86 19.43
C MET A 306 12.95 24.96 20.67
N LYS A 307 11.75 24.64 21.19
CA LYS A 307 11.54 23.70 22.30
C LYS A 307 11.31 22.29 21.74
N GLY A 308 11.53 21.28 22.58
CA GLY A 308 11.24 19.88 22.23
C GLY A 308 9.78 19.69 21.79
N GLY A 309 9.53 18.79 20.84
CA GLY A 309 8.19 18.56 20.33
C GLY A 309 8.09 17.47 19.26
N PRO A 310 6.87 17.15 18.82
CA PRO A 310 6.60 16.09 17.83
C PRO A 310 7.25 16.34 16.47
N HIS A 311 7.58 17.59 16.12
CA HIS A 311 8.35 17.91 14.91
C HIS A 311 9.75 17.32 14.94
N LEU A 312 10.43 17.30 16.10
CA LEU A 312 11.77 16.72 16.21
C LEU A 312 11.74 15.21 16.05
N VAL A 313 10.73 14.55 16.62
CA VAL A 313 10.51 13.11 16.45
C VAL A 313 10.24 12.79 14.98
N ALA A 314 9.37 13.55 14.32
CA ALA A 314 9.06 13.34 12.90
C ALA A 314 10.30 13.55 12.02
N ALA A 315 11.14 14.55 12.33
CA ALA A 315 12.38 14.81 11.61
C ALA A 315 13.39 13.66 11.78
N PHE A 316 13.54 13.16 13.01
CA PHE A 316 14.39 12.01 13.30
C PHE A 316 13.94 10.75 12.55
N LEU A 317 12.64 10.46 12.54
CA LEU A 317 12.10 9.32 11.78
C LEU A 317 12.22 9.53 10.26
N ALA A 318 12.06 10.75 9.75
CA ALA A 318 12.30 11.06 8.34
C ALA A 318 13.75 10.75 7.94
N PHE A 319 14.72 11.16 8.76
CA PHE A 319 16.13 10.83 8.56
C PHE A 319 16.39 9.32 8.64
N GLY A 320 15.87 8.63 9.67
CA GLY A 320 16.02 7.19 9.81
C GLY A 320 15.47 6.42 8.61
N LEU A 321 14.27 6.78 8.14
CA LEU A 321 13.65 6.18 6.95
C LEU A 321 14.43 6.48 5.66
N ALA A 322 14.95 7.69 5.51
CA ALA A 322 15.80 8.08 4.40
C ALA A 322 17.10 7.26 4.36
N LEU A 323 17.74 7.05 5.52
CA LEU A 323 18.92 6.21 5.65
C LEU A 323 18.60 4.74 5.32
N LEU A 324 17.51 4.20 5.88
CA LEU A 324 17.06 2.84 5.59
C LEU A 324 16.75 2.64 4.09
N ALA A 325 16.15 3.64 3.44
CA ALA A 325 15.91 3.62 2.00
C ALA A 325 17.22 3.55 1.20
N ALA A 326 18.26 4.30 1.59
CA ALA A 326 19.59 4.21 0.97
C ALA A 326 20.24 2.83 1.18
N LEU A 327 20.08 2.26 2.37
CA LEU A 327 20.60 0.94 2.76
C LEU A 327 19.90 -0.25 2.07
N THR A 328 18.84 0.00 1.30
CA THR A 328 18.26 -1.03 0.40
C THR A 328 19.25 -1.44 -0.70
N GLY A 329 20.23 -0.60 -1.02
CA GLY A 329 21.13 -0.77 -2.16
C GLY A 329 20.46 -0.44 -3.50
N SER A 330 19.28 0.20 -3.51
CA SER A 330 18.66 0.73 -4.72
C SER A 330 19.23 2.12 -5.05
N THR A 331 19.92 2.23 -6.19
CA THR A 331 20.44 3.51 -6.70
C THR A 331 19.32 4.55 -6.90
N ALA A 332 18.17 4.10 -7.41
CA ALA A 332 17.01 4.97 -7.60
C ALA A 332 16.45 5.49 -6.28
N ALA A 333 16.36 4.63 -5.25
CA ALA A 333 15.90 5.05 -3.94
C ALA A 333 16.85 6.06 -3.30
N ALA A 334 18.17 5.81 -3.36
CA ALA A 334 19.18 6.74 -2.85
C ALA A 334 19.11 8.11 -3.57
N ALA A 335 18.95 8.13 -4.89
CA ALA A 335 18.81 9.36 -5.67
C ALA A 335 17.54 10.17 -5.31
N ILE A 336 16.41 9.49 -5.13
CA ILE A 336 15.14 10.13 -4.74
C ILE A 336 15.24 10.67 -3.31
N VAL A 337 15.82 9.93 -2.38
CA VAL A 337 16.05 10.39 -1.01
C VAL A 337 16.92 11.64 -0.99
N LEU A 338 18.02 11.66 -1.75
CA LEU A 338 18.87 12.84 -1.88
C LEU A 338 18.08 14.04 -2.43
N THR A 339 17.22 13.80 -3.41
CA THR A 339 16.35 14.83 -3.98
C THR A 339 15.36 15.36 -2.93
N ILE A 340 14.73 14.48 -2.14
CA ILE A 340 13.83 14.87 -1.04
C ILE A 340 14.58 15.77 -0.06
N VAL A 341 15.80 15.39 0.34
CA VAL A 341 16.63 16.18 1.26
C VAL A 341 16.95 17.55 0.67
N VAL A 342 17.43 17.62 -0.58
CA VAL A 342 17.78 18.88 -1.25
C VAL A 342 16.58 19.80 -1.43
N VAL A 343 15.43 19.26 -1.86
CA VAL A 343 14.19 20.02 -2.07
C VAL A 343 13.53 20.43 -0.75
N SER A 344 13.73 19.68 0.33
CA SER A 344 13.16 20.03 1.63
C SER A 344 13.72 21.32 2.22
N ILE A 345 14.97 21.67 1.92
CA ILE A 345 15.63 22.90 2.41
C ILE A 345 14.91 24.18 1.91
N PRO A 346 14.70 24.40 0.59
CA PRO A 346 13.95 25.55 0.12
C PRO A 346 12.48 25.49 0.56
N LEU A 347 11.86 24.31 0.61
CA LEU A 347 10.48 24.19 1.11
C LEU A 347 10.36 24.63 2.58
N ALA A 348 11.32 24.25 3.43
CA ALA A 348 11.39 24.70 4.81
C ALA A 348 11.55 26.23 4.90
N TYR A 349 12.42 26.81 4.07
CA TYR A 349 12.66 28.26 4.02
C TYR A 349 11.41 29.05 3.61
N TYR A 350 10.72 28.62 2.55
CA TYR A 350 9.60 29.35 1.97
C TYR A 350 8.26 29.09 2.66
N PHE A 351 8.01 27.86 3.12
CA PHE A 351 6.69 27.43 3.62
C PHE A 351 6.67 27.03 5.11
N GLY A 352 7.83 26.77 5.72
CA GLY A 352 7.93 26.14 7.04
C GLY A 352 7.72 27.07 8.23
N PHE A 353 8.18 28.33 8.16
CA PHE A 353 8.33 29.16 9.37
C PHE A 353 7.49 30.45 9.34
N PRO A 354 6.47 30.57 10.22
CA PRO A 354 5.83 31.85 10.50
C PRO A 354 6.74 32.68 11.43
N GLY A 355 7.35 33.75 10.92
CA GLY A 355 8.22 34.62 11.72
C GLY A 355 8.97 35.70 10.92
N SER A 356 9.69 36.59 11.61
CA SER A 356 10.51 37.65 11.00
C SER A 356 11.76 37.10 10.30
N ARG A 357 12.30 37.84 9.31
CA ARG A 357 13.39 37.39 8.42
C ARG A 357 14.66 36.88 9.15
N GLY A 358 14.96 37.41 10.34
CA GLY A 358 16.16 37.04 11.12
C GLY A 358 16.09 35.62 11.71
N SER A 359 14.98 35.27 12.36
CA SER A 359 14.77 33.92 12.93
C SER A 359 14.70 32.84 11.84
N ARG A 360 14.15 33.17 10.66
CA ARG A 360 14.13 32.26 9.50
C ARG A 360 15.53 31.89 9.03
N ARG A 361 16.48 32.84 9.01
CA ARG A 361 17.83 32.61 8.50
C ARG A 361 18.60 31.61 9.37
N GLN A 362 18.53 31.76 10.69
CA GLN A 362 19.23 30.86 11.62
C GLN A 362 18.64 29.45 11.59
N ILE A 363 17.31 29.31 11.57
CA ILE A 363 16.66 28.00 11.51
C ILE A 363 16.97 27.31 10.17
N VAL A 364 17.02 28.06 9.07
CA VAL A 364 17.37 27.51 7.75
C VAL A 364 18.83 27.09 7.68
N LEU A 365 19.75 27.83 8.31
CA LEU A 365 21.15 27.40 8.38
C LEU A 365 21.30 26.10 9.17
N VAL A 366 20.64 25.97 10.34
CA VAL A 366 20.68 24.75 11.14
C VAL A 366 20.01 23.58 10.42
N THR A 367 18.83 23.80 9.83
CA THR A 367 18.11 22.78 9.05
C THR A 367 18.90 22.39 7.81
N GLY A 368 19.48 23.35 7.10
CA GLY A 368 20.32 23.13 5.93
C GLY A 368 21.58 22.33 6.28
N ALA A 369 22.27 22.67 7.38
CA ALA A 369 23.42 21.90 7.86
C ALA A 369 23.03 20.46 8.23
N ALA A 370 21.91 20.27 8.95
CA ALA A 370 21.41 18.94 9.29
C ALA A 370 21.02 18.11 8.04
N MET A 371 20.42 18.75 7.04
CA MET A 371 20.09 18.13 5.75
C MET A 371 21.34 17.79 4.94
N LEU A 372 22.36 18.65 4.92
CA LEU A 372 23.65 18.35 4.27
C LEU A 372 24.39 17.19 4.94
N LEU A 373 24.42 17.16 6.28
CA LEU A 373 24.95 16.01 7.02
C LEU A 373 24.17 14.74 6.72
N SER A 374 22.84 14.85 6.62
CA SER A 374 21.98 13.73 6.24
C SER A 374 22.29 13.23 4.83
N ALA A 375 22.42 14.14 3.87
CA ALA A 375 22.78 13.84 2.49
C ALA A 375 24.16 13.17 2.41
N ALA A 376 25.14 13.65 3.17
CA ALA A 376 26.46 13.03 3.24
C ALA A 376 26.38 11.59 3.79
N ALA A 377 25.63 11.37 4.86
CA ALA A 377 25.41 10.03 5.41
C ALA A 377 24.71 9.09 4.41
N ILE A 378 23.73 9.58 3.67
CA ILE A 378 23.04 8.84 2.60
C ILE A 378 24.01 8.48 1.47
N LEU A 379 24.84 9.42 1.03
CA LEU A 379 25.83 9.19 -0.03
C LEU A 379 26.89 8.17 0.38
N LEU A 380 27.31 8.16 1.65
CA LEU A 380 28.22 7.16 2.19
C LEU A 380 27.61 5.76 2.26
N ALA A 381 26.29 5.67 2.47
CA ALA A 381 25.56 4.40 2.55
C ALA A 381 25.09 3.85 1.18
N ALA A 382 24.97 4.72 0.17
CA ALA A 382 24.42 4.35 -1.13
C ALA A 382 25.42 3.54 -1.98
N ASP A 383 24.95 2.45 -2.59
CA ASP A 383 25.73 1.73 -3.60
C ASP A 383 25.64 2.45 -4.96
N LEU A 384 26.65 3.24 -5.28
CA LEU A 384 26.73 4.03 -6.51
C LEU A 384 27.37 3.29 -7.69
N ARG A 385 27.91 2.07 -7.48
CA ARG A 385 28.58 1.29 -8.52
C ARG A 385 27.72 1.07 -9.77
N PRO A 386 26.43 0.68 -9.65
CA PRO A 386 25.59 0.43 -10.83
C PRO A 386 25.37 1.68 -11.68
N LEU A 387 25.43 2.87 -11.07
CA LEU A 387 25.26 4.15 -11.75
C LEU A 387 26.53 4.50 -12.54
N LEU A 388 27.69 4.34 -11.90
CA LEU A 388 29.00 4.55 -12.52
C LEU A 388 29.24 3.61 -13.70
N ASP A 389 28.86 2.34 -13.56
CA ASP A 389 29.02 1.33 -14.61
C ASP A 389 28.13 1.64 -15.83
N ARG A 390 26.90 2.11 -15.62
CA ARG A 390 26.02 2.57 -16.71
C ARG A 390 26.58 3.78 -17.45
N ILE A 391 27.19 4.72 -16.74
CA ILE A 391 27.83 5.90 -17.35
C ILE A 391 29.02 5.44 -18.21
N LYS A 392 29.89 4.58 -17.67
CA LYS A 392 31.02 4.01 -18.39
C LYS A 392 30.62 3.19 -19.62
N SER A 393 29.49 2.51 -19.60
CA SER A 393 28.99 1.73 -20.75
C SER A 393 28.46 2.58 -21.91
N LYS A 394 28.22 3.88 -21.67
CA LYS A 394 27.67 4.83 -22.65
C LYS A 394 28.70 5.82 -23.20
N THR A 395 29.88 5.86 -22.59
CA THR A 395 31.08 6.58 -23.06
C THR A 395 32.00 5.61 -23.77
#